data_AF-A0A0A1TWD3-F1
#
_entry.id   AF-A0A0A1TWD3-F1
#
_cell.length_a   1.000
_cell.length_b   1.000
_cell.length_c   1.000
_cell.angle_alpha   90.00
_cell.angle_beta   90.00
_cell.angle_gamma   90.00
#
_symmetry.space_group_name_H-M   'P 1'
#
loop_
_entity.id
_entity.type
_entity.pdbx_description
1 polymer ?
#
loop_
_entity_poly.entity_id
_entity_poly.type
_entity_poly.pdbx_seq_one_letter_code
_entity_poly.pdbx_strand_id
1 'polypeptide(L)'
;MEDFMSEMSEEELDLACRALARTIARSQRVVVLTGAGISVSAGIPDFRSKGGMWTRYDPKVYANYNNFLAHPEMFWKMSTELRVATSNKQPTKAHFALERLQRMGKLSSLITQNVDNLHQLSGVENVIELHGTGKICHCIQCDYKGNIDVVLPQHIVPWIDIPRCPVCGALIKLDVVLFGEPLQSDNFQRAFTAASSADVFLVIGSSLEVMPANQLPRRAKMSSSTVAFINKSSTRYDDFTDYTLRGDSDVLVPKLVDYVAKYMDSLCMDNFIDIVTFPLKVISSPFDALTQFVTFVAKWATPVKVEEDIPKQLVDSSEVVEQALTNPITHQVEKKRSKSEERKAEDKVMEEINQSLRLRSTEIPKESQLFN
;
A
#
# COMPACT_ATOMS: atom_id res chain seq x y z
N MET A 1 -29.01 -0.63 20.70
CA MET A 1 -27.75 -0.75 21.42
C MET A 1 -26.80 0.16 20.67
N GLU A 2 -26.67 1.39 21.16
CA GLU A 2 -25.93 2.47 20.51
C GLU A 2 -24.44 2.14 20.46
N ASP A 3 -23.85 2.42 19.30
CA ASP A 3 -22.48 2.12 18.92
C ASP A 3 -21.51 3.04 19.70
N PHE A 4 -21.16 2.64 20.92
CA PHE A 4 -20.16 3.32 21.75
C PHE A 4 -18.73 2.88 21.35
N MET A 5 -18.36 3.08 20.10
CA MET A 5 -16.96 3.26 19.72
C MET A 5 -16.72 4.75 19.66
N SER A 6 -16.21 5.34 20.75
CA SER A 6 -15.84 6.76 20.76
C SER A 6 -14.93 7.05 19.57
N GLU A 7 -15.33 7.98 18.70
CA GLU A 7 -14.47 8.45 17.61
C GLU A 7 -13.11 8.85 18.20
N MET A 8 -12.03 8.29 17.66
CA MET A 8 -10.67 8.64 18.06
C MET A 8 -10.49 10.15 17.92
N SER A 9 -9.94 10.80 18.93
CA SER A 9 -9.55 12.20 18.86
C SER A 9 -8.51 12.42 17.75
N GLU A 10 -8.39 13.66 17.26
CA GLU A 10 -7.40 14.02 16.24
C GLU A 10 -5.96 13.73 16.71
N GLU A 11 -5.68 13.90 18.00
CA GLU A 11 -4.40 13.59 18.62
C GLU A 11 -4.12 12.08 18.63
N GLU A 12 -5.09 11.25 19.02
CA GLU A 12 -4.96 9.78 19.00
C GLU A 12 -4.76 9.27 17.56
N LEU A 13 -5.46 9.86 16.59
CA LEU A 13 -5.31 9.51 15.18
C LEU A 13 -3.92 9.90 14.65
N ASP A 14 -3.42 11.09 15.02
CA ASP A 14 -2.05 11.50 14.67
C ASP A 14 -1.00 10.56 15.28
N LEU A 15 -1.18 10.19 16.55
CA LEU A 15 -0.28 9.27 17.25
C LEU A 15 -0.27 7.88 16.59
N ALA A 16 -1.45 7.34 16.28
CA ALA A 16 -1.58 6.06 15.57
C ALA A 16 -0.93 6.12 14.17
N CYS A 17 -1.12 7.23 13.44
CA CYS A 17 -0.49 7.46 12.15
C CYS A 17 1.04 7.50 12.25
N ARG A 18 1.60 8.18 13.26
CA ARG A 18 3.04 8.20 13.53
C ARG A 18 3.58 6.82 13.91
N ALA A 19 2.86 6.06 14.73
CA ALA A 19 3.25 4.71 15.13
C ALA A 19 3.31 3.78 13.90
N LEU A 20 2.27 3.80 13.07
CA LEU A 20 2.26 3.03 11.82
C LEU A 20 3.40 3.47 10.87
N ALA A 21 3.65 4.77 10.76
CA ALA A 21 4.76 5.28 9.94
C ALA A 21 6.14 4.78 10.41
N ARG A 22 6.38 4.68 11.73
CA ARG A 22 7.62 4.10 12.27
C ARG A 22 7.76 2.63 11.88
N THR A 23 6.68 1.85 11.97
CA THR A 23 6.66 0.44 11.55
C THR A 23 6.96 0.31 10.06
N ILE A 24 6.31 1.13 9.22
CA ILE A 24 6.56 1.15 7.77
C ILE A 24 8.02 1.54 7.45
N ALA A 25 8.56 2.56 8.12
CA ALA A 25 9.93 3.01 7.89
C ALA A 25 10.98 1.93 8.17
N ARG A 26 10.72 1.03 9.13
CA ARG A 26 11.58 -0.13 9.47
C ARG A 26 11.33 -1.35 8.60
N SER A 27 10.16 -1.47 8.00
CA SER A 27 9.81 -2.57 7.11
C SER A 27 10.55 -2.50 5.76
N GLN A 28 10.69 -3.64 5.09
CA GLN A 28 11.25 -3.72 3.74
C GLN A 28 10.16 -3.94 2.69
N ARG A 29 9.08 -4.62 3.05
CA ARG A 29 8.02 -5.04 2.12
C ARG A 29 6.66 -4.58 2.60
N VAL A 30 6.27 -3.38 2.18
CA VAL A 30 4.89 -2.91 2.33
C VAL A 30 4.07 -3.43 1.15
N VAL A 31 2.92 -4.01 1.43
CA VAL A 31 1.92 -4.39 0.42
C VAL A 31 0.65 -3.61 0.70
N VAL A 32 0.05 -3.04 -0.33
CA VAL A 32 -1.18 -2.25 -0.21
C VAL A 32 -2.30 -2.93 -0.98
N LEU A 33 -3.48 -3.05 -0.37
CA LEU A 33 -4.75 -3.40 -1.00
C LEU A 33 -5.66 -2.17 -1.04
N THR A 34 -6.06 -1.73 -2.23
CA THR A 34 -7.01 -0.61 -2.38
C THR A 34 -8.38 -1.05 -2.85
N GLY A 35 -9.40 -0.31 -2.44
CA GLY A 35 -10.76 -0.36 -2.99
C GLY A 35 -11.23 1.00 -3.49
N ALA A 36 -12.50 1.08 -3.88
CA ALA A 36 -13.06 2.25 -4.55
C ALA A 36 -12.98 3.54 -3.70
N GLY A 37 -12.92 3.41 -2.37
CA GLY A 37 -12.82 4.53 -1.44
C GLY A 37 -11.61 5.44 -1.68
N ILE A 38 -10.50 4.91 -2.23
CA ILE A 38 -9.33 5.73 -2.55
C ILE A 38 -9.56 6.67 -3.74
N SER A 39 -10.48 6.31 -4.65
CA SER A 39 -10.78 7.06 -5.88
C SER A 39 -11.94 8.05 -5.71
N VAL A 40 -12.60 8.09 -4.54
CA VAL A 40 -13.77 8.95 -4.30
C VAL A 40 -13.43 10.44 -4.47
N SER A 41 -12.27 10.88 -4.00
CA SER A 41 -11.82 12.27 -4.14
C SER A 41 -11.50 12.69 -5.58
N ALA A 42 -11.35 11.73 -6.51
CA ALA A 42 -11.31 12.01 -7.95
C ALA A 42 -12.72 12.29 -8.54
N GLY A 43 -13.77 12.19 -7.72
CA GLY A 43 -15.16 12.27 -8.16
C GLY A 43 -15.62 11.01 -8.89
N ILE A 44 -15.02 9.85 -8.58
CA ILE A 44 -15.50 8.54 -9.00
C ILE A 44 -16.32 7.98 -7.83
N PRO A 45 -17.63 7.71 -8.00
CA PRO A 45 -18.43 7.17 -6.91
C PRO A 45 -17.92 5.79 -6.51
N ASP A 46 -17.94 5.50 -5.21
CA ASP A 46 -17.75 4.12 -4.78
C ASP A 46 -19.01 3.27 -5.09
N PHE A 47 -18.99 2.02 -4.66
CA PHE A 47 -20.08 1.09 -4.93
C PHE A 47 -21.20 1.11 -3.88
N ARG A 48 -20.91 1.37 -2.61
CA ARG A 48 -21.79 0.99 -1.49
C ARG A 48 -22.21 2.14 -0.57
N SER A 49 -21.40 3.19 -0.48
CA SER A 49 -21.73 4.31 0.39
C SER A 49 -22.95 5.06 -0.12
N LYS A 50 -23.40 6.07 0.62
CA LYS A 50 -24.53 6.90 0.21
C LYS A 50 -24.22 7.57 -1.13
N GLY A 51 -25.04 7.28 -2.14
CA GLY A 51 -24.82 7.76 -3.51
C GLY A 51 -23.91 6.86 -4.36
N GLY A 52 -23.40 5.76 -3.81
CA GLY A 52 -22.62 4.77 -4.53
C GLY A 52 -23.45 3.99 -5.55
N MET A 53 -22.78 3.30 -6.47
CA MET A 53 -23.41 2.66 -7.63
C MET A 53 -24.54 1.68 -7.28
N TRP A 54 -24.39 0.90 -6.20
CA TRP A 54 -25.39 -0.09 -5.78
C TRP A 54 -26.66 0.50 -5.18
N THR A 55 -26.69 1.82 -4.94
CA THR A 55 -27.95 2.49 -4.57
C THR A 55 -28.87 2.71 -5.78
N ARG A 56 -28.34 2.59 -7.01
CA ARG A 56 -29.07 2.82 -8.27
C ARG A 56 -29.15 1.58 -9.16
N TYR A 57 -28.19 0.66 -9.00
CA TYR A 57 -28.08 -0.55 -9.81
C TYR A 57 -27.99 -1.79 -8.91
N ASP A 58 -28.91 -2.73 -9.03
CA ASP A 58 -28.79 -4.01 -8.32
C ASP A 58 -27.61 -4.81 -8.90
N PRO A 59 -26.55 -5.11 -8.12
CA PRO A 59 -25.39 -5.85 -8.61
C PRO A 59 -25.74 -7.25 -9.13
N LYS A 60 -26.84 -7.88 -8.65
CA LYS A 60 -27.29 -9.18 -9.16
C LYS A 60 -27.82 -9.11 -10.59
N VAL A 61 -28.25 -7.93 -11.02
CA VAL A 61 -28.75 -7.69 -12.37
C VAL A 61 -27.66 -7.07 -13.24
N TYR A 62 -27.03 -6.00 -12.77
CA TYR A 62 -26.13 -5.18 -13.60
C TYR A 62 -24.68 -5.64 -13.60
N ALA A 63 -24.27 -6.44 -12.62
CA ALA A 63 -22.88 -6.85 -12.44
C ALA A 63 -22.72 -8.36 -12.19
N ASN A 64 -23.67 -9.19 -12.64
CA ASN A 64 -23.59 -10.64 -12.54
C ASN A 64 -23.30 -11.29 -13.90
N TYR A 65 -22.39 -12.25 -13.93
CA TYR A 65 -21.93 -12.89 -15.17
C TYR A 65 -23.04 -13.65 -15.90
N ASN A 66 -23.85 -14.43 -15.18
CA ASN A 66 -24.95 -15.18 -15.79
C ASN A 66 -26.01 -14.23 -16.34
N ASN A 67 -26.30 -13.14 -15.62
CA ASN A 67 -27.22 -12.14 -16.13
C ASN A 67 -26.65 -11.40 -17.35
N PHE A 68 -25.33 -11.13 -17.40
CA PHE A 68 -24.68 -10.57 -18.59
C PHE A 68 -24.84 -11.46 -19.83
N LEU A 69 -24.75 -12.78 -19.69
CA LEU A 69 -24.95 -13.70 -20.83
C LEU A 69 -26.37 -13.65 -21.39
N ALA A 70 -27.38 -13.45 -20.53
CA ALA A 70 -28.79 -13.40 -20.92
C ALA A 70 -29.26 -12.00 -21.35
N HIS A 71 -28.79 -10.97 -20.65
CA HIS A 71 -29.24 -9.57 -20.72
C HIS A 71 -28.03 -8.60 -20.72
N PRO A 72 -27.16 -8.66 -21.74
CA PRO A 72 -25.93 -7.87 -21.80
C PRO A 72 -26.19 -6.35 -21.79
N GLU A 73 -27.36 -5.90 -22.23
CA GLU A 73 -27.79 -4.49 -22.21
C GLU A 73 -27.75 -3.88 -20.81
N MET A 74 -28.06 -4.67 -19.78
CA MET A 74 -28.07 -4.19 -18.40
C MET A 74 -26.65 -3.84 -17.94
N PHE A 75 -25.72 -4.76 -18.14
CA PHE A 75 -24.30 -4.51 -17.87
C PHE A 75 -23.78 -3.29 -18.62
N TRP A 76 -24.05 -3.22 -19.93
CA TRP A 76 -23.54 -2.14 -20.78
C TRP A 76 -24.10 -0.76 -20.42
N LYS A 77 -25.35 -0.70 -19.92
CA LYS A 77 -25.94 0.54 -19.41
C LYS A 77 -25.17 1.08 -18.20
N MET A 78 -24.95 0.24 -17.19
CA MET A 78 -24.21 0.65 -15.98
C MET A 78 -22.72 0.88 -16.26
N SER A 79 -22.07 0.00 -17.02
CA SER A 79 -20.63 0.09 -17.29
C SER A 79 -20.28 1.31 -18.14
N THR A 80 -21.20 1.76 -19.02
CA THR A 80 -21.02 3.03 -19.73
C THR A 80 -21.03 4.22 -18.78
N GLU A 81 -21.95 4.23 -17.80
CA GLU A 81 -21.98 5.29 -16.80
C GLU A 81 -20.68 5.32 -15.98
N LEU A 82 -20.17 4.16 -15.56
CA LEU A 82 -18.88 4.05 -14.90
C LEU A 82 -17.74 4.56 -15.78
N ARG A 83 -17.71 4.17 -17.06
CA ARG A 83 -16.69 4.62 -18.02
C ARG A 83 -16.70 6.14 -18.18
N VAL A 84 -17.89 6.75 -18.25
CA VAL A 84 -18.02 8.22 -18.30
C VAL A 84 -17.54 8.84 -16.99
N ALA A 85 -17.91 8.26 -15.85
CA ALA A 85 -17.50 8.74 -14.53
C ALA A 85 -15.98 8.64 -14.28
N THR A 86 -15.30 7.66 -14.89
CA THR A 86 -13.84 7.48 -14.79
C THR A 86 -13.05 8.16 -15.91
N SER A 87 -13.72 8.62 -16.97
CA SER A 87 -13.07 9.28 -18.11
C SER A 87 -12.41 10.59 -17.68
N ASN A 88 -11.16 10.80 -18.14
CA ASN A 88 -10.34 11.98 -17.87
C ASN A 88 -10.09 12.29 -16.38
N LYS A 89 -10.35 11.34 -15.48
CA LYS A 89 -10.06 11.49 -14.06
C LYS A 89 -8.56 11.43 -13.82
N GLN A 90 -8.10 12.22 -12.86
CA GLN A 90 -6.70 12.30 -12.47
C GLN A 90 -6.48 11.58 -11.14
N PRO A 91 -5.28 11.02 -10.90
CA PRO A 91 -4.96 10.41 -9.62
C PRO A 91 -5.12 11.41 -8.47
N THR A 92 -5.53 10.90 -7.32
CA THR A 92 -5.73 11.70 -6.11
C THR A 92 -4.43 11.88 -5.32
N LYS A 93 -4.47 12.65 -4.22
CA LYS A 93 -3.31 12.81 -3.32
C LYS A 93 -2.86 11.47 -2.74
N ALA A 94 -3.80 10.58 -2.40
CA ALA A 94 -3.48 9.25 -1.92
C ALA A 94 -2.71 8.41 -2.96
N HIS A 95 -3.09 8.48 -4.24
CA HIS A 95 -2.40 7.77 -5.31
C HIS A 95 -0.95 8.24 -5.47
N PHE A 96 -0.73 9.57 -5.52
CA PHE A 96 0.63 10.13 -5.57
C PHE A 96 1.45 9.84 -4.31
N ALA A 97 0.81 9.77 -3.14
CA ALA A 97 1.51 9.38 -1.91
C ALA A 97 1.97 7.91 -1.94
N LEU A 98 1.16 6.99 -2.49
CA LEU A 98 1.56 5.60 -2.67
C LEU A 98 2.69 5.45 -3.71
N GLU A 99 2.66 6.24 -4.79
CA GLU A 99 3.78 6.30 -5.73
C GLU A 99 5.07 6.79 -5.04
N ARG A 100 4.98 7.83 -4.21
CA ARG A 100 6.14 8.29 -3.42
C ARG A 100 6.65 7.21 -2.48
N LEU A 101 5.77 6.43 -1.85
CA LEU A 101 6.14 5.30 -0.99
C LEU A 101 6.87 4.19 -1.79
N GLN A 102 6.50 4.00 -3.07
CA GLN A 102 7.22 3.10 -3.98
C GLN A 102 8.60 3.64 -4.33
N ARG A 103 8.72 4.93 -4.68
CA ARG A 103 10.02 5.58 -4.93
C ARG A 103 10.96 5.54 -3.73
N MET A 104 10.42 5.53 -2.52
CA MET A 104 11.18 5.34 -1.28
C MET A 104 11.64 3.89 -1.05
N GLY A 105 11.32 2.96 -1.95
CA GLY A 105 11.68 1.55 -1.84
C GLY A 105 10.89 0.77 -0.79
N LYS A 106 9.75 1.30 -0.33
CA LYS A 106 8.93 0.67 0.71
C LYS A 106 7.75 -0.12 0.15
N LEU A 107 7.07 0.42 -0.85
CA LEU A 107 5.93 -0.24 -1.48
C LEU A 107 6.40 -1.31 -2.48
N SER A 108 6.30 -2.57 -2.06
CA SER A 108 6.71 -3.75 -2.85
C SER A 108 5.65 -4.22 -3.85
N SER A 109 4.36 -4.06 -3.52
CA SER A 109 3.25 -4.42 -4.40
C SER A 109 2.01 -3.63 -4.06
N LEU A 110 1.31 -3.17 -5.10
CA LEU A 110 -0.01 -2.55 -4.97
C LEU A 110 -1.06 -3.46 -5.61
N ILE A 111 -1.99 -3.92 -4.79
CA ILE A 111 -3.13 -4.74 -5.17
C ILE A 111 -4.35 -3.82 -5.20
N THR A 112 -5.14 -3.83 -6.27
CA THR A 112 -6.33 -2.99 -6.37
C THR A 112 -7.55 -3.79 -6.80
N GLN A 113 -8.69 -3.46 -6.21
CA GLN A 113 -10.02 -3.90 -6.66
C GLN A 113 -10.63 -2.94 -7.68
N ASN A 114 -9.98 -1.80 -7.94
CA ASN A 114 -10.48 -0.77 -8.83
C ASN A 114 -10.10 -1.09 -10.28
N VAL A 115 -10.93 -0.61 -11.20
CA VAL A 115 -10.77 -0.80 -12.64
C VAL A 115 -10.55 0.54 -13.38
N ASP A 116 -10.20 1.59 -12.62
CA ASP A 116 -10.14 2.99 -13.06
C ASP A 116 -8.77 3.42 -13.62
N ASN A 117 -7.73 2.61 -13.40
CA ASN A 117 -6.34 2.84 -13.84
C ASN A 117 -5.65 4.06 -13.17
N LEU A 118 -6.15 4.57 -12.04
CA LEU A 118 -5.59 5.77 -11.40
C LEU A 118 -4.22 5.53 -10.72
N HIS A 119 -3.94 4.32 -10.24
CA HIS A 119 -2.62 3.97 -9.66
C HIS A 119 -1.52 3.98 -10.72
N GLN A 120 -1.81 3.43 -11.89
CA GLN A 120 -0.88 3.44 -13.03
C GLN A 120 -0.65 4.88 -13.49
N LEU A 121 -1.70 5.69 -13.57
CA LEU A 121 -1.60 7.11 -13.93
C LEU A 121 -0.83 7.94 -12.89
N SER A 122 -0.79 7.54 -11.61
CA SER A 122 0.04 8.24 -10.62
C SER A 122 1.52 7.89 -10.73
N GLY A 123 1.89 6.87 -11.52
CA GLY A 123 3.25 6.38 -11.68
C GLY A 123 3.57 5.13 -10.85
N VAL A 124 2.59 4.52 -10.17
CA VAL A 124 2.83 3.25 -9.48
C VAL A 124 3.05 2.14 -10.51
N GLU A 125 4.18 1.46 -10.39
CA GLU A 125 4.52 0.30 -11.21
C GLU A 125 4.05 -1.01 -10.55
N ASN A 126 3.94 -2.08 -11.35
CA ASN A 126 3.61 -3.44 -10.88
C ASN A 126 2.27 -3.56 -10.12
N VAL A 127 1.26 -2.79 -10.54
CA VAL A 127 -0.10 -2.86 -9.99
C VAL A 127 -0.74 -4.23 -10.32
N ILE A 128 -1.35 -4.86 -9.32
CA ILE A 128 -2.09 -6.13 -9.45
C ILE A 128 -3.59 -5.81 -9.44
N GLU A 129 -4.23 -5.86 -10.61
CA GLU A 129 -5.65 -5.57 -10.80
C GLU A 129 -6.51 -6.82 -10.56
N LEU A 130 -7.00 -7.00 -9.33
CA LEU A 130 -7.77 -8.20 -8.95
C LEU A 130 -9.06 -8.35 -9.75
N HIS A 131 -9.71 -7.24 -10.07
CA HIS A 131 -10.98 -7.21 -10.79
C HIS A 131 -10.81 -6.86 -12.27
N GLY A 132 -9.60 -6.99 -12.80
CA GLY A 132 -9.27 -6.62 -14.17
C GLY A 132 -9.28 -5.11 -14.39
N THR A 133 -9.56 -4.67 -15.62
CA THR A 133 -9.40 -3.27 -16.04
C THR A 133 -10.53 -2.80 -16.95
N GLY A 134 -10.91 -1.53 -16.80
CA GLY A 134 -11.93 -0.90 -17.65
C GLY A 134 -11.41 -0.47 -19.03
N LYS A 135 -10.11 -0.65 -19.33
CA LYS A 135 -9.46 -0.16 -20.56
C LYS A 135 -9.52 -1.12 -21.73
N ILE A 136 -9.69 -2.41 -21.48
CA ILE A 136 -9.74 -3.45 -22.50
C ILE A 136 -11.04 -4.24 -22.40
N CYS A 137 -11.37 -4.89 -23.51
CA CYS A 137 -12.48 -5.81 -23.63
C CYS A 137 -12.01 -7.08 -24.34
N HIS A 138 -12.72 -8.17 -24.10
CA HIS A 138 -12.42 -9.46 -24.68
C HIS A 138 -13.68 -10.13 -25.23
N CYS A 139 -13.48 -11.02 -26.19
CA CYS A 139 -14.54 -11.93 -26.64
C CYS A 139 -14.73 -13.06 -25.64
N ILE A 140 -15.98 -13.44 -25.37
CA ILE A 140 -16.28 -14.53 -24.45
C ILE A 140 -16.13 -15.94 -25.06
N GLN A 141 -15.75 -16.04 -26.34
CA GLN A 141 -15.65 -17.32 -27.07
C GLN A 141 -14.31 -17.56 -27.78
N CYS A 142 -13.59 -16.51 -28.18
CA CYS A 142 -12.31 -16.62 -28.87
C CYS A 142 -11.27 -15.68 -28.25
N ASP A 143 -10.02 -15.77 -28.68
CA ASP A 143 -8.90 -15.03 -28.08
C ASP A 143 -8.84 -13.54 -28.42
N TYR A 144 -9.89 -12.99 -29.05
CA TYR A 144 -9.95 -11.57 -29.38
C TYR A 144 -9.92 -10.70 -28.12
N LYS A 145 -8.99 -9.74 -28.09
CA LYS A 145 -8.88 -8.67 -27.10
C LYS A 145 -8.70 -7.33 -27.82
N GLY A 146 -9.32 -6.28 -27.30
CA GLY A 146 -9.26 -4.95 -27.90
C GLY A 146 -9.36 -3.83 -26.87
N ASN A 147 -8.83 -2.66 -27.22
CA ASN A 147 -9.03 -1.44 -26.44
C ASN A 147 -10.50 -1.03 -26.51
N ILE A 148 -11.09 -0.67 -25.37
CA ILE A 148 -12.51 -0.34 -25.29
C ILE A 148 -12.88 0.89 -26.13
N ASP A 149 -12.00 1.88 -26.25
CA ASP A 149 -12.28 3.09 -27.01
C ASP A 149 -12.31 2.84 -28.53
N VAL A 150 -11.70 1.73 -28.98
CA VAL A 150 -11.78 1.25 -30.37
C VAL A 150 -13.05 0.42 -30.60
N VAL A 151 -13.40 -0.46 -29.66
CA VAL A 151 -14.57 -1.34 -29.79
C VAL A 151 -15.89 -0.61 -29.50
N LEU A 152 -15.84 0.41 -28.63
CA LEU A 152 -16.95 1.29 -28.28
C LEU A 152 -16.61 2.76 -28.49
N PRO A 153 -16.56 3.21 -29.75
CA PRO A 153 -16.53 4.63 -30.08
C PRO A 153 -17.73 5.37 -29.48
N GLN A 154 -17.59 6.68 -29.27
CA GLN A 154 -18.56 7.51 -28.55
C GLN A 154 -19.98 7.54 -29.15
N HIS A 155 -20.14 7.23 -30.44
CA HIS A 155 -21.45 7.21 -31.10
C HIS A 155 -22.23 5.92 -30.86
N ILE A 156 -21.58 4.86 -30.35
CA ILE A 156 -22.24 3.59 -30.03
C ILE A 156 -22.85 3.67 -28.65
N VAL A 157 -24.12 3.31 -28.55
CA VAL A 157 -24.84 3.16 -27.30
C VAL A 157 -24.91 1.68 -26.96
N PRO A 158 -24.02 1.13 -26.12
CA PRO A 158 -23.77 -0.31 -26.05
C PRO A 158 -24.87 -1.13 -25.38
N TRP A 159 -25.93 -0.49 -24.88
CA TRP A 159 -27.16 -1.14 -24.42
C TRP A 159 -28.29 -1.12 -25.45
N ILE A 160 -28.07 -0.47 -26.60
CA ILE A 160 -28.94 -0.52 -27.79
C ILE A 160 -28.26 -1.37 -28.85
N ASP A 161 -27.01 -1.03 -29.18
CA ASP A 161 -26.17 -1.76 -30.12
C ASP A 161 -25.11 -2.56 -29.35
N ILE A 162 -25.47 -3.79 -28.95
CA ILE A 162 -24.61 -4.65 -28.13
C ILE A 162 -23.32 -5.01 -28.89
N PRO A 163 -22.13 -4.74 -28.32
CA PRO A 163 -20.85 -5.06 -28.94
C PRO A 163 -20.67 -6.54 -29.25
N ARG A 164 -20.31 -6.82 -30.50
CA ARG A 164 -20.02 -8.17 -31.01
C ARG A 164 -18.57 -8.29 -31.44
N CYS A 165 -18.04 -9.48 -31.29
CA CYS A 165 -16.68 -9.79 -31.69
C CYS A 165 -16.55 -9.68 -33.21
N PRO A 166 -15.57 -8.92 -33.74
CA PRO A 166 -15.38 -8.78 -35.18
C PRO A 166 -14.86 -10.08 -35.84
N VAL A 167 -14.38 -11.05 -35.04
CA VAL A 167 -13.84 -12.32 -35.54
C VAL A 167 -14.91 -13.41 -35.62
N CYS A 168 -15.68 -13.62 -34.55
CA CYS A 168 -16.62 -14.74 -34.44
C CYS A 168 -18.09 -14.33 -34.20
N GLY A 169 -18.39 -13.04 -34.05
CA GLY A 169 -19.76 -12.55 -33.82
C GLY A 169 -20.31 -12.77 -32.40
N ALA A 170 -19.56 -13.41 -31.50
CA ALA A 170 -19.95 -13.60 -30.10
C ALA A 170 -19.99 -12.27 -29.31
N LEU A 171 -20.48 -12.30 -28.07
CA LEU A 171 -20.49 -11.12 -27.21
C LEU A 171 -19.07 -10.64 -26.87
N ILE A 172 -18.91 -9.32 -26.81
CA ILE A 172 -17.77 -8.68 -26.17
C ILE A 172 -18.16 -8.31 -24.73
N LYS A 173 -17.21 -8.47 -23.80
CA LYS A 173 -17.31 -8.05 -22.40
C LYS A 173 -16.11 -7.18 -22.05
N LEU A 174 -16.27 -6.18 -21.17
CA LEU A 174 -15.10 -5.51 -20.57
C LEU A 174 -14.27 -6.53 -19.80
N ASP A 175 -12.96 -6.31 -19.74
CA ASP A 175 -12.05 -7.17 -18.96
C ASP A 175 -12.14 -6.85 -17.46
N VAL A 176 -13.36 -6.81 -16.93
CA VAL A 176 -13.66 -6.65 -15.52
C VAL A 176 -14.31 -7.90 -14.98
N VAL A 177 -14.03 -8.25 -13.72
CA VAL A 177 -14.64 -9.44 -13.10
C VAL A 177 -16.04 -9.11 -12.59
N LEU A 178 -17.03 -9.91 -12.99
CA LEU A 178 -18.42 -9.81 -12.53
C LEU A 178 -18.71 -10.77 -11.37
N PHE A 179 -19.79 -10.52 -10.63
CA PHE A 179 -20.28 -11.47 -9.63
C PHE A 179 -20.60 -12.82 -10.29
N GLY A 180 -20.11 -13.90 -9.68
CA GLY A 180 -20.24 -15.26 -10.20
C GLY A 180 -19.14 -15.67 -11.19
N GLU A 181 -18.25 -14.75 -11.57
CA GLU A 181 -17.07 -15.04 -12.38
C GLU A 181 -15.84 -15.24 -11.47
N PRO A 182 -14.94 -16.20 -11.78
CA PRO A 182 -13.70 -16.33 -11.04
C PRO A 182 -12.78 -15.13 -11.27
N LEU A 183 -11.97 -14.77 -10.27
CA LEU A 183 -10.86 -13.84 -10.51
C LEU A 183 -9.86 -14.45 -11.49
N GLN A 184 -9.11 -13.59 -12.19
CA GLN A 184 -7.96 -14.03 -12.99
C GLN A 184 -6.93 -14.71 -12.07
N SER A 185 -6.62 -15.97 -12.37
CA SER A 185 -5.81 -16.84 -11.50
C SER A 185 -4.42 -16.28 -11.22
N ASP A 186 -3.75 -15.75 -12.24
CA ASP A 186 -2.42 -15.14 -12.11
C ASP A 186 -2.43 -13.93 -11.16
N ASN A 187 -3.35 -12.98 -11.36
CA ASN A 187 -3.45 -11.80 -10.51
C ASN A 187 -3.76 -12.17 -9.06
N PHE A 188 -4.68 -13.11 -8.83
CA PHE A 188 -4.98 -13.55 -7.48
C PHE A 188 -3.80 -14.29 -6.83
N GLN A 189 -3.10 -15.15 -7.56
CA GLN A 189 -1.91 -15.84 -7.05
C GLN A 189 -0.79 -14.86 -6.71
N ARG A 190 -0.54 -13.86 -7.56
CA ARG A 190 0.43 -12.78 -7.29
C ARG A 190 0.05 -11.97 -6.06
N ALA A 191 -1.24 -11.60 -5.93
CA ALA A 191 -1.74 -10.89 -4.76
C ALA A 191 -1.61 -11.73 -3.48
N PHE A 192 -1.91 -13.02 -3.55
CA PHE A 192 -1.78 -13.94 -2.42
C PHE A 192 -0.32 -14.10 -1.98
N THR A 193 0.60 -14.27 -2.93
CA THR A 193 2.05 -14.32 -2.65
C THR A 193 2.55 -13.03 -2.04
N ALA A 194 2.17 -11.88 -2.60
CA ALA A 194 2.51 -10.57 -2.06
C ALA A 194 2.03 -10.43 -0.61
N ALA A 195 0.75 -10.69 -0.35
CA ALA A 195 0.16 -10.65 0.98
C ALA A 195 0.88 -11.59 1.96
N SER A 196 1.23 -12.80 1.53
CA SER A 196 1.94 -13.80 2.33
C SER A 196 3.35 -13.39 2.74
N SER A 197 3.95 -12.48 1.97
CA SER A 197 5.33 -12.03 2.16
C SER A 197 5.41 -10.62 2.77
N ALA A 198 4.30 -9.95 3.04
CA ALA A 198 4.33 -8.58 3.54
C ALA A 198 4.97 -8.51 4.94
N ASP A 199 5.73 -7.46 5.21
CA ASP A 199 6.06 -7.05 6.58
C ASP A 199 4.92 -6.19 7.14
N VAL A 200 4.37 -5.34 6.27
CA VAL A 200 3.21 -4.48 6.55
C VAL A 200 2.20 -4.63 5.42
N PHE A 201 0.94 -4.91 5.77
CA PHE A 201 -0.17 -5.00 4.83
C PHE A 201 -1.19 -3.90 5.10
N LEU A 202 -1.33 -2.96 4.18
CA LEU A 202 -2.24 -1.82 4.30
C LEU A 202 -3.51 -2.05 3.48
N VAL A 203 -4.68 -1.85 4.08
CA VAL A 203 -5.96 -1.78 3.34
C VAL A 203 -6.42 -0.33 3.30
N ILE A 204 -6.69 0.20 2.11
CA ILE A 204 -7.07 1.60 1.92
C ILE A 204 -8.37 1.68 1.12
N GLY A 205 -9.40 2.29 1.73
CA GLY A 205 -10.66 2.58 1.04
C GLY A 205 -11.41 1.34 0.54
N SER A 206 -11.39 0.24 1.28
CA SER A 206 -12.14 -0.99 0.94
C SER A 206 -13.01 -1.43 2.11
N SER A 207 -14.26 -1.86 1.82
CA SER A 207 -15.12 -2.48 2.83
C SER A 207 -14.80 -3.95 3.09
N LEU A 208 -13.98 -4.58 2.23
CA LEU A 208 -13.61 -5.99 2.29
C LEU A 208 -14.82 -6.95 2.31
N GLU A 209 -15.97 -6.54 1.80
CA GLU A 209 -17.16 -7.42 1.80
C GLU A 209 -17.09 -8.57 0.79
N VAL A 210 -16.27 -8.42 -0.26
CA VAL A 210 -16.27 -9.33 -1.41
C VAL A 210 -15.09 -10.30 -1.34
N MET A 211 -15.41 -11.60 -1.40
CA MET A 211 -14.42 -12.65 -1.59
C MET A 211 -13.97 -12.71 -3.05
N PRO A 212 -12.71 -13.12 -3.33
CA PRO A 212 -11.69 -13.54 -2.37
C PRO A 212 -10.76 -12.41 -1.90
N ALA A 213 -10.93 -11.17 -2.35
CA ALA A 213 -10.04 -10.06 -1.98
C ALA A 213 -9.94 -9.84 -0.46
N ASN A 214 -11.03 -10.06 0.27
CA ASN A 214 -11.09 -9.97 1.72
C ASN A 214 -10.29 -11.04 2.50
N GLN A 215 -9.78 -12.07 1.80
CA GLN A 215 -8.91 -13.08 2.40
C GLN A 215 -7.47 -12.59 2.54
N LEU A 216 -7.05 -11.63 1.72
CA LEU A 216 -5.66 -11.16 1.66
C LEU A 216 -5.15 -10.54 2.97
N PRO A 217 -5.91 -9.68 3.68
CA PRO A 217 -5.46 -9.14 4.97
C PRO A 217 -5.28 -10.23 6.02
N ARG A 218 -6.19 -11.23 6.06
CA ARG A 218 -6.06 -12.38 6.95
C ARG A 218 -4.84 -13.23 6.59
N ARG A 219 -4.56 -13.40 5.30
CA ARG A 219 -3.38 -14.14 4.83
C ARG A 219 -2.08 -13.47 5.28
N ALA A 220 -2.01 -12.15 5.22
CA ALA A 220 -0.88 -11.36 5.72
C ALA A 220 -0.74 -11.50 7.25
N LYS A 221 -1.84 -11.38 8.00
CA LYS A 221 -1.83 -11.57 9.46
C LYS A 221 -1.29 -12.94 9.87
N MET A 222 -1.69 -14.00 9.16
CA MET A 222 -1.17 -15.36 9.39
C MET A 222 0.32 -15.52 9.10
N SER A 223 0.91 -14.64 8.28
CA SER A 223 2.35 -14.55 8.02
C SER A 223 3.07 -13.59 8.98
N SER A 224 2.43 -13.19 10.10
CA SER A 224 2.98 -12.26 11.08
C SER A 224 3.22 -10.83 10.56
N SER A 225 2.57 -10.43 9.46
CA SER A 225 2.59 -9.04 9.00
C SER A 225 1.84 -8.13 9.97
N THR A 226 2.30 -6.89 10.13
CA THR A 226 1.46 -5.82 10.68
C THR A 226 0.35 -5.49 9.68
N VAL A 227 -0.91 -5.56 10.10
CA VAL A 227 -2.07 -5.25 9.26
C VAL A 227 -2.68 -3.93 9.72
N ALA A 228 -2.83 -2.97 8.80
CA ALA A 228 -3.41 -1.68 9.12
C ALA A 228 -4.46 -1.25 8.10
N PHE A 229 -5.57 -0.67 8.57
CA PHE A 229 -6.66 -0.18 7.71
C PHE A 229 -6.74 1.34 7.74
N ILE A 230 -6.98 1.93 6.57
CA ILE A 230 -7.28 3.36 6.38
C ILE A 230 -8.63 3.43 5.66
N ASN A 231 -9.68 3.77 6.40
CA ASN A 231 -11.03 3.80 5.86
C ASN A 231 -11.92 4.78 6.61
N LYS A 232 -12.93 5.36 5.96
CA LYS A 232 -13.89 6.25 6.64
C LYS A 232 -14.81 5.46 7.58
N SER A 233 -15.28 4.30 7.14
CA SER A 233 -16.22 3.46 7.87
C SER A 233 -15.54 2.23 8.48
N SER A 234 -16.18 1.65 9.49
CA SER A 234 -15.80 0.35 10.04
C SER A 234 -15.92 -0.77 9.02
N THR A 235 -15.16 -1.82 9.25
CA THR A 235 -15.21 -3.08 8.51
C THR A 235 -15.41 -4.21 9.50
N ARG A 236 -16.00 -5.33 9.06
CA ARG A 236 -16.16 -6.56 9.88
C ARG A 236 -14.83 -7.22 10.31
N TYR A 237 -13.71 -6.60 9.96
CA TYR A 237 -12.35 -7.11 10.08
C TYR A 237 -11.49 -6.22 10.97
N ASP A 238 -12.04 -5.12 11.50
CA ASP A 238 -11.29 -4.19 12.34
C ASP A 238 -10.72 -4.86 13.60
N ASP A 239 -11.38 -5.92 14.11
CA ASP A 239 -10.99 -6.60 15.35
C ASP A 239 -9.62 -7.31 15.30
N PHE A 240 -9.08 -7.59 14.10
CA PHE A 240 -7.77 -8.26 13.97
C PHE A 240 -6.66 -7.36 13.42
N THR A 241 -6.96 -6.09 13.13
CA THR A 241 -5.95 -5.13 12.67
C THR A 241 -5.06 -4.70 13.82
N ASP A 242 -3.81 -4.36 13.51
CA ASP A 242 -2.88 -3.75 14.46
C ASP A 242 -3.11 -2.23 14.54
N TYR A 243 -3.56 -1.62 13.44
CA TYR A 243 -3.90 -0.21 13.37
C TYR A 243 -5.16 0.03 12.52
N THR A 244 -5.98 0.97 12.97
CA THR A 244 -7.15 1.42 12.23
C THR A 244 -7.20 2.93 12.24
N LEU A 245 -6.96 3.56 11.08
CA LEU A 245 -6.99 5.00 10.89
C LEU A 245 -8.31 5.38 10.22
N ARG A 246 -9.19 6.06 10.96
CA ARG A 246 -10.49 6.50 10.45
C ARG A 246 -10.39 7.87 9.83
N GLY A 247 -10.74 7.97 8.54
CA GLY A 247 -10.77 9.26 7.85
C GLY A 247 -10.58 9.15 6.35
N ASP A 248 -10.42 10.31 5.72
CA ASP A 248 -10.23 10.41 4.28
C ASP A 248 -8.85 9.90 3.86
N SER A 249 -8.83 9.02 2.85
CA SER A 249 -7.58 8.48 2.30
C SER A 249 -6.68 9.60 1.73
N ASP A 250 -7.27 10.64 1.15
CA ASP A 250 -6.55 11.79 0.58
C ASP A 250 -5.94 12.72 1.64
N VAL A 251 -6.29 12.52 2.91
CA VAL A 251 -5.68 13.22 4.06
C VAL A 251 -4.69 12.30 4.77
N LEU A 252 -5.14 11.09 5.11
CA LEU A 252 -4.37 10.18 5.95
C LEU A 252 -3.21 9.51 5.22
N VAL A 253 -3.37 9.11 3.95
CA VAL A 253 -2.29 8.44 3.20
C VAL A 253 -1.11 9.39 2.95
N PRO A 254 -1.29 10.64 2.46
CA PRO A 254 -0.19 11.58 2.35
C PRO A 254 0.49 11.87 3.69
N LYS A 255 -0.29 12.08 4.75
CA LYS A 255 0.21 12.34 6.10
C LYS A 255 1.06 11.17 6.62
N LEU A 256 0.61 9.94 6.40
CA LEU A 256 1.33 8.72 6.75
C LEU A 256 2.68 8.66 6.00
N VAL A 257 2.66 8.85 4.68
CA VAL A 257 3.88 8.80 3.85
C VAL A 257 4.86 9.92 4.22
N ASP A 258 4.38 11.11 4.57
CA ASP A 258 5.22 12.20 5.08
C ASP A 258 5.94 11.81 6.38
N TYR A 259 5.25 11.15 7.30
CA TYR A 259 5.89 10.64 8.52
C TYR A 259 6.89 9.52 8.21
N VAL A 260 6.58 8.61 7.28
CA VAL A 260 7.52 7.55 6.87
C VAL A 260 8.81 8.18 6.35
N ALA A 261 8.72 9.19 5.48
CA ALA A 261 9.89 9.89 4.94
C ALA A 261 10.73 10.51 6.07
N LYS A 262 10.10 11.24 7.00
CA LYS A 262 10.79 11.83 8.15
C LYS A 262 11.51 10.77 9.01
N TYR A 263 10.89 9.61 9.22
CA TYR A 263 11.53 8.52 9.97
C TYR A 263 12.67 7.88 9.21
N MET A 264 12.55 7.69 7.89
CA MET A 264 13.63 7.18 7.06
C MET A 264 14.84 8.13 7.06
N ASP A 265 14.62 9.44 6.96
CA ASP A 265 15.69 10.44 7.06
C ASP A 265 16.40 10.36 8.41
N SER A 266 15.64 10.18 9.50
CA SER A 266 16.23 10.02 10.84
C SER A 266 17.04 8.73 11.00
N LEU A 267 16.57 7.61 10.44
CA LEU A 267 17.30 6.34 10.47
C LEU A 267 18.58 6.40 9.63
N CYS A 268 18.56 7.11 8.50
CA CYS A 268 19.73 7.36 7.68
C CYS A 268 20.77 8.20 8.44
N MET A 269 20.32 9.23 9.16
CA MET A 269 21.20 10.05 9.99
C MET A 269 21.79 9.28 11.18
N ASP A 270 21.00 8.41 11.83
CA ASP A 270 21.49 7.56 12.92
C ASP A 270 22.54 6.56 12.40
N ASN A 271 22.30 5.92 11.25
CA ASN A 271 23.30 5.06 10.59
C ASN A 271 24.56 5.85 10.16
N PHE A 272 24.41 7.09 9.69
CA PHE A 272 25.53 7.96 9.34
C PHE A 272 26.34 8.37 10.58
N ILE A 273 25.67 8.66 11.70
CA ILE A 273 26.34 8.90 12.98
C ILE A 273 27.07 7.64 13.44
N ASP A 274 26.49 6.45 13.34
CA ASP A 274 27.18 5.20 13.69
C ASP A 274 28.41 4.95 12.80
N ILE A 275 28.38 5.36 11.52
CA ILE A 275 29.54 5.36 10.63
C ILE A 275 30.61 6.37 11.08
N VAL A 276 30.21 7.59 11.41
CA VAL A 276 31.14 8.68 11.77
C VAL A 276 31.67 8.55 13.20
N THR A 277 30.89 7.96 14.10
CA THR A 277 31.24 7.73 15.51
C THR A 277 31.72 6.31 15.78
N PHE A 278 32.00 5.53 14.72
CA PHE A 278 32.64 4.23 14.84
C PHE A 278 33.85 4.39 15.76
N PRO A 279 33.86 3.76 16.95
CA PRO A 279 34.93 3.94 17.88
C PRO A 279 36.17 3.32 17.23
N LEU A 280 37.11 4.15 16.80
CA LEU A 280 38.48 3.76 16.52
C LEU A 280 39.06 3.25 17.85
N LYS A 281 38.72 2.01 18.23
CA LYS A 281 39.37 1.31 19.32
C LYS A 281 40.84 1.27 18.94
N VAL A 282 41.63 2.02 19.70
CA VAL A 282 43.11 2.15 19.67
C VAL A 282 43.72 1.16 18.68
N ILE A 283 43.91 1.66 17.47
CA ILE A 283 44.41 0.86 16.36
C ILE A 283 45.93 0.78 16.54
N SER A 284 46.44 -0.43 16.76
CA SER A 284 47.88 -0.67 16.86
C SER A 284 48.58 -0.74 15.49
N SER A 285 47.84 -0.92 14.38
CA SER A 285 48.38 -0.87 13.01
C SER A 285 47.40 -0.32 11.95
N PRO A 286 47.85 0.46 10.95
CA PRO A 286 47.01 1.00 9.88
C PRO A 286 46.17 -0.05 9.12
N PHE A 287 46.64 -1.30 9.09
CA PHE A 287 45.98 -2.41 8.40
C PHE A 287 44.73 -2.89 9.15
N ASP A 288 44.75 -2.86 10.48
CA ASP A 288 43.61 -3.24 11.32
C ASP A 288 42.49 -2.20 11.28
N ALA A 289 42.85 -0.92 11.13
CA ALA A 289 41.90 0.18 10.94
C ALA A 289 41.09 -0.02 9.66
N LEU A 290 41.79 -0.27 8.56
CA LEU A 290 41.19 -0.47 7.25
C LEU A 290 40.33 -1.72 7.23
N THR A 291 40.80 -2.82 7.84
CA THR A 291 40.05 -4.07 7.93
C THR A 291 38.77 -3.91 8.76
N GLN A 292 38.82 -3.21 9.89
CA GLN A 292 37.63 -2.94 10.72
C GLN A 292 36.64 -1.99 10.04
N PHE A 293 37.13 -0.94 9.39
CA PHE A 293 36.30 -0.01 8.62
C PHE A 293 35.62 -0.70 7.45
N VAL A 294 36.37 -1.47 6.65
CA VAL A 294 35.82 -2.25 5.53
C VAL A 294 34.82 -3.30 6.01
N THR A 295 35.11 -4.03 7.09
CA THR A 295 34.18 -5.02 7.66
C THR A 295 32.92 -4.36 8.22
N PHE A 296 33.04 -3.18 8.83
CA PHE A 296 31.92 -2.41 9.34
C PHE A 296 31.03 -1.91 8.20
N VAL A 297 31.61 -1.28 7.17
CA VAL A 297 30.88 -0.83 5.98
C VAL A 297 30.26 -2.02 5.22
N ALA A 298 30.96 -3.16 5.14
CA ALA A 298 30.46 -4.38 4.49
C ALA A 298 29.24 -5.01 5.18
N LYS A 299 28.99 -4.73 6.48
CA LYS A 299 27.73 -5.13 7.15
C LYS A 299 26.51 -4.39 6.62
N TRP A 300 26.71 -3.23 6.01
CA TRP A 300 25.67 -2.35 5.49
C TRP A 300 25.65 -2.31 3.96
N ALA A 301 26.67 -2.84 3.29
CA ALA A 301 26.67 -3.05 1.86
C ALA A 301 25.83 -4.30 1.53
N THR A 302 24.81 -4.12 0.69
CA THR A 302 24.18 -5.25 -0.02
C THR A 302 25.25 -5.99 -0.83
N PRO A 303 25.20 -7.33 -0.94
CA PRO A 303 26.20 -8.07 -1.70
C PRO A 303 26.05 -7.71 -3.18
N VAL A 304 26.91 -6.81 -3.65
CA VAL A 304 27.13 -6.58 -5.07
C VAL A 304 27.90 -7.79 -5.58
N LYS A 305 27.30 -8.57 -6.48
CA LYS A 305 28.07 -9.48 -7.33
C LYS A 305 28.97 -8.62 -8.21
N VAL A 306 30.24 -8.51 -7.83
CA VAL A 306 31.26 -7.89 -8.67
C VAL A 306 31.72 -8.95 -9.66
N GLU A 307 31.29 -8.84 -10.92
CA GLU A 307 32.01 -9.44 -12.04
C GLU A 307 33.39 -8.78 -12.11
N GLU A 308 34.43 -9.61 -12.23
CA GLU A 308 35.85 -9.24 -12.20
C GLU A 308 36.19 -8.22 -13.29
N ASP A 309 36.64 -7.02 -12.90
CA ASP A 309 37.80 -6.34 -13.49
C ASP A 309 38.03 -4.98 -12.79
N ILE A 310 39.00 -4.91 -11.88
CA ILE A 310 39.49 -3.64 -11.29
C ILE A 310 40.93 -3.41 -11.76
N PRO A 311 41.23 -2.30 -12.47
CA PRO A 311 42.60 -1.92 -12.79
C PRO A 311 43.37 -1.47 -11.54
N LYS A 312 44.59 -1.99 -11.36
CA LYS A 312 45.52 -1.61 -10.30
C LYS A 312 46.08 -0.20 -10.52
N GLN A 313 45.60 0.79 -9.76
CA GLN A 313 46.40 1.98 -9.42
C GLN A 313 46.12 2.39 -7.97
N LEU A 314 47.07 2.09 -7.08
CA LEU A 314 47.18 2.64 -5.73
C LEU A 314 47.75 4.05 -5.84
N VAL A 315 47.03 5.04 -5.30
CA VAL A 315 47.57 6.38 -5.04
C VAL A 315 47.53 6.60 -3.52
N ASP A 316 48.66 7.07 -3.02
CA ASP A 316 49.08 7.22 -1.63
C ASP A 316 48.12 8.07 -0.78
N SER A 317 47.69 7.55 0.36
CA SER A 317 46.56 8.03 1.16
C SER A 317 46.96 8.82 2.41
N SER A 318 48.13 9.46 2.43
CA SER A 318 48.61 10.19 3.62
C SER A 318 48.22 11.67 3.68
N GLU A 319 47.85 12.32 2.56
CA GLU A 319 47.52 13.76 2.55
C GLU A 319 46.06 14.10 2.87
N VAL A 320 45.13 13.16 2.67
CA VAL A 320 43.67 13.44 2.83
C VAL A 320 43.23 13.40 4.30
N VAL A 321 43.98 12.71 5.17
CA VAL A 321 43.60 12.48 6.57
C VAL A 321 43.92 13.68 7.47
N GLU A 322 44.93 14.49 7.14
CA GLU A 322 45.36 15.62 7.99
C GLU A 322 44.43 16.85 7.92
N GLN A 323 43.65 17.01 6.85
CA GLN A 323 42.74 18.17 6.70
C GLN A 323 41.40 18.01 7.45
N ALA A 324 41.05 16.82 7.94
CA ALA A 324 39.75 16.56 8.56
C ALA A 324 39.69 16.86 10.08
N LEU A 325 40.81 17.18 10.72
CA LEU A 325 40.91 17.24 12.20
C LEU A 325 40.84 18.65 12.82
N THR A 326 40.54 19.70 12.05
CA THR A 326 40.48 21.08 12.56
C THR A 326 39.15 21.77 12.30
N ASN A 327 38.09 21.40 13.06
CA ASN A 327 36.96 22.31 13.31
C ASN A 327 36.20 21.98 14.61
N PRO A 328 35.73 22.96 15.41
CA PRO A 328 35.27 22.73 16.78
C PRO A 328 33.80 22.25 16.85
N ILE A 329 33.60 21.01 17.32
CA ILE A 329 32.30 20.30 17.47
C ILE A 329 31.61 20.58 18.83
N THR A 330 32.03 21.59 19.59
CA THR A 330 31.57 21.75 20.99
C THR A 330 30.20 22.40 21.16
N HIS A 331 29.68 23.16 20.19
CA HIS A 331 28.35 23.82 20.34
C HIS A 331 27.15 23.00 19.87
N GLN A 332 27.33 21.87 19.18
CA GLN A 332 26.21 21.02 18.71
C GLN A 332 25.80 19.93 19.72
N VAL A 333 26.56 19.70 20.79
CA VAL A 333 26.31 18.60 21.74
C VAL A 333 25.22 18.95 22.76
N GLU A 334 25.11 20.21 23.18
CA GLU A 334 24.12 20.62 24.20
C GLU A 334 22.68 20.67 23.66
N LYS A 335 22.47 21.14 22.43
CA LYS A 335 21.16 21.08 21.74
C LYS A 335 20.71 19.64 21.42
N LYS A 336 21.63 18.66 21.43
CA LYS A 336 21.35 17.25 21.13
C LYS A 336 20.90 16.46 22.37
N ARG A 337 21.28 16.88 23.58
CA ARG A 337 20.83 16.24 24.84
C ARG A 337 19.32 16.40 25.05
N SER A 338 18.75 17.56 24.76
CA SER A 338 17.31 17.80 24.95
C SER A 338 16.43 16.92 24.05
N LYS A 339 16.84 16.68 22.79
CA LYS A 339 16.11 15.79 21.86
C LYS A 339 16.17 14.31 22.26
N SER A 340 17.26 13.88 22.90
CA SER A 340 17.36 12.52 23.45
C SER A 340 16.46 12.33 24.67
N GLU A 341 16.25 13.36 25.46
CA GLU A 341 15.36 13.30 26.63
C GLU A 341 13.89 13.33 26.21
N GLU A 342 13.56 14.13 25.18
CA GLU A 342 12.24 14.12 24.52
C GLU A 342 11.89 12.74 23.96
N ARG A 343 12.83 12.08 23.26
CA ARG A 343 12.65 10.71 22.76
C ARG A 343 12.42 9.68 23.88
N LYS A 344 13.14 9.79 25.00
CA LYS A 344 12.94 8.89 26.15
C LYS A 344 11.60 9.11 26.84
N ALA A 345 11.11 10.35 26.86
CA ALA A 345 9.77 10.66 27.36
C ALA A 345 8.69 10.08 26.44
N GLU A 346 8.84 10.22 25.11
CA GLU A 346 7.95 9.60 24.13
C GLU A 346 7.93 8.07 24.25
N ASP A 347 9.09 7.42 24.33
CA ASP A 347 9.19 5.96 24.45
C ASP A 347 8.51 5.44 25.73
N LYS A 348 8.62 6.18 26.85
CA LYS A 348 7.97 5.82 28.11
C LYS A 348 6.44 5.94 28.03
N VAL A 349 5.93 7.00 27.42
CA VAL A 349 4.48 7.17 27.21
C VAL A 349 3.95 6.07 26.27
N MET A 350 4.72 5.68 25.26
CA MET A 350 4.34 4.61 24.33
C MET A 350 4.34 3.22 25.00
N GLU A 351 5.25 2.95 25.93
CA GLU A 351 5.24 1.73 26.75
C GLU A 351 3.96 1.65 27.59
N GLU A 352 3.57 2.75 28.25
CA GLU A 352 2.36 2.85 29.07
C GLU A 352 1.07 2.68 28.25
N ILE A 353 1.02 3.24 27.04
CA ILE A 353 -0.11 3.05 26.10
C ILE A 353 -0.22 1.58 25.66
N ASN A 354 0.90 0.96 25.26
CA ASN A 354 0.93 -0.44 24.85
C ASN A 354 0.51 -1.38 26.00
N GLN A 355 0.87 -1.04 27.23
CA GLN A 355 0.49 -1.81 28.42
C GLN A 355 -1.01 -1.68 28.73
N SER A 356 -1.57 -0.48 28.60
CA SER A 356 -3.01 -0.20 28.75
C SER A 356 -3.86 -0.94 27.71
N LEU A 357 -3.40 -0.97 26.44
CA LEU A 357 -4.07 -1.69 25.36
C LEU A 357 -4.02 -3.22 25.55
N ARG A 358 -2.93 -3.77 26.11
CA ARG A 358 -2.82 -5.20 26.45
C ARG A 358 -3.75 -5.60 27.60
N LEU A 359 -3.89 -4.76 28.63
CA LEU A 359 -4.76 -5.04 29.77
C LEU A 359 -6.25 -5.08 29.39
N ARG A 360 -6.67 -4.28 28.40
CA ARG A 360 -8.05 -4.34 27.85
C ARG A 360 -8.33 -5.61 27.04
N SER A 361 -7.29 -6.27 26.50
CA SER A 361 -7.43 -7.54 25.77
C SER A 361 -7.56 -8.77 26.67
N THR A 362 -7.31 -8.64 27.98
CA THR A 362 -7.36 -9.75 28.94
C THR A 362 -8.69 -9.88 29.71
N GLU A 363 -9.65 -8.97 29.52
CA GLU A 363 -10.95 -8.97 30.20
C GLU A 363 -12.14 -9.45 29.32
N ILE A 364 -11.92 -10.42 28.43
CA ILE A 364 -13.02 -11.06 27.68
C ILE A 364 -13.17 -12.53 28.12
N PRO A 365 -14.34 -12.95 28.66
CA PRO A 365 -14.58 -14.33 29.07
C PRO A 365 -14.48 -15.29 27.87
N LYS A 366 -13.83 -16.44 28.07
CA LYS A 366 -13.81 -17.54 27.10
C LYS A 366 -15.20 -18.19 27.01
N GLU A 367 -16.01 -17.74 26.06
CA GLU A 367 -17.15 -18.52 25.56
C GLU A 367 -16.77 -19.16 24.23
N SER A 368 -16.08 -20.29 24.35
CA SER A 368 -15.92 -21.26 23.27
C SER A 368 -17.10 -22.23 23.27
N GLN A 369 -17.91 -22.21 22.21
CA GLN A 369 -18.60 -23.35 21.55
C GLN A 369 -19.89 -22.88 20.87
N LEU A 370 -20.25 -23.56 19.77
CA LEU A 370 -21.28 -23.26 18.75
C LEU A 370 -20.70 -22.34 17.65
N PHE A 371 -20.43 -22.79 16.43
CA PHE A 371 -21.31 -23.52 15.54
C PHE A 371 -20.54 -24.44 14.57
N ASN A 372 -21.14 -25.62 14.33
CA ASN A 372 -21.00 -26.42 13.11
C ASN A 372 -21.72 -25.74 11.94
#